data_AF-A0A3M7SB64-F1
#
_entry.id   AF-A0A3M7SB64-F1
#
_cell.length_a   1.000
_cell.length_b   1.000
_cell.length_c   1.000
_cell.angle_alpha   90.00
_cell.angle_beta   90.00
_cell.angle_gamma   90.00
#
_symmetry.space_group_name_H-M   'P 1'
#
loop_
_entity.id
_entity.type
_entity.pdbx_description
1 polymer ?
#
loop_
_entity_poly.entity_id
_entity_poly.type
_entity_poly.pdbx_seq_one_letter_code
_entity_poly.pdbx_strand_id
1 'polypeptide(L)'
;MKLIVFKSGNLENKINKYTNELELWLIKWKMKISVEKSRSVVFSRYKKESDNLNLKNYGNRIILSNKKWGLNQNTLGNLYKSLVGSILDYSFPCLNSISENNIKKLQAIQNTAVRSILIIKYDTTSKYDTTSNIVHHEAFNKLKLLTVSNRLFELSERNVGTGLSHSIPLVVRLVKEYKEGFESRYIAYPTPLYNCYHTISSFFPET
;
A
#
# COMPACT_ATOMS: atom_id res chain seq x y z
N MET A 1 21.02 7.77 -6.13
CA MET A 1 19.82 7.36 -6.89
C MET A 1 19.59 8.42 -7.97
N LYS A 2 19.77 8.08 -9.26
CA LYS A 2 19.46 8.99 -10.38
C LYS A 2 18.01 9.44 -10.20
N LEU A 3 17.80 10.76 -10.05
CA LEU A 3 16.51 11.36 -10.33
C LEU A 3 16.11 10.85 -11.70
N ILE A 4 15.15 9.91 -11.77
CA ILE A 4 14.42 9.68 -13.00
C ILE A 4 13.57 10.94 -13.14
N VAL A 5 14.19 11.98 -13.68
CA VAL A 5 13.47 13.07 -14.31
C VAL A 5 12.78 12.41 -15.49
N PHE A 6 11.55 11.93 -15.27
CA PHE A 6 10.71 11.57 -16.39
C PHE A 6 10.60 12.83 -17.25
N LYS A 7 11.23 12.82 -18.43
CA LYS A 7 10.95 13.82 -19.47
C LYS A 7 9.43 13.90 -19.59
N SER A 8 8.85 15.10 -19.52
CA SER A 8 7.39 15.28 -19.42
C SER A 8 6.62 14.54 -20.53
N GLY A 9 7.22 14.43 -21.73
CA GLY A 9 6.66 13.67 -22.86
C GLY A 9 6.47 12.16 -22.63
N ASN A 10 7.28 11.51 -21.78
CA ASN A 10 7.07 10.07 -21.48
C ASN A 10 5.82 9.87 -20.60
N LEU A 11 5.64 10.75 -19.61
CA LEU A 11 4.51 10.68 -18.68
C LEU A 11 3.19 10.96 -19.40
N GLU A 12 3.16 11.98 -20.26
CA GLU A 12 1.98 12.33 -21.07
C GLU A 12 1.49 11.15 -21.91
N ASN A 13 2.41 10.52 -22.65
CA ASN A 13 2.10 9.36 -23.50
C ASN A 13 1.54 8.20 -22.70
N LYS A 14 2.09 7.95 -21.50
CA LYS A 14 1.63 6.88 -20.63
C LYS A 14 0.23 7.14 -20.08
N ILE A 15 -0.05 8.37 -19.65
CA ILE A 15 -1.38 8.74 -19.14
C ILE A 15 -2.41 8.66 -20.27
N ASN A 16 -2.12 9.26 -21.43
CA ASN A 16 -3.02 9.22 -22.59
C ASN A 16 -3.31 7.80 -23.07
N LYS A 17 -2.32 6.88 -23.00
CA LYS A 17 -2.55 5.46 -23.30
C LYS A 17 -3.65 4.86 -22.41
N TYR A 18 -3.56 5.04 -21.09
CA TYR A 18 -4.56 4.51 -20.16
C TYR A 18 -5.92 5.20 -20.31
N THR A 19 -5.94 6.50 -20.61
CA THR A 19 -7.19 7.21 -20.90
C THR A 19 -7.89 6.62 -22.12
N ASN A 20 -7.15 6.31 -23.19
CA ASN A 20 -7.72 5.69 -24.39
C ASN A 20 -8.26 4.28 -24.12
N GLU A 21 -7.55 3.47 -23.33
CA GLU A 21 -8.04 2.14 -22.91
C GLU A 21 -9.34 2.25 -22.11
N LEU A 22 -9.43 3.23 -21.20
CA LEU A 22 -10.63 3.50 -20.42
C LEU A 22 -11.79 3.99 -21.30
N GLU A 23 -11.53 4.87 -22.27
CA GLU A 23 -12.54 5.35 -23.23
C GLU A 23 -13.13 4.20 -24.04
N LEU A 24 -12.30 3.31 -24.59
CA LEU A 24 -12.75 2.13 -25.34
C LEU A 24 -13.60 1.21 -24.47
N TRP A 25 -13.21 1.02 -23.21
CA TRP A 25 -13.98 0.25 -22.25
C TRP A 25 -15.35 0.88 -22.00
N LEU A 26 -15.43 2.20 -21.77
CA LEU A 26 -16.69 2.90 -21.52
C LEU A 26 -17.64 2.91 -22.73
N ILE A 27 -17.10 3.03 -23.95
CA ILE A 27 -17.88 2.91 -25.19
C ILE A 27 -18.57 1.54 -25.26
N LYS A 28 -17.87 0.46 -24.89
CA LYS A 28 -18.45 -0.89 -24.83
C LYS A 28 -19.67 -0.96 -23.90
N TRP A 29 -19.65 -0.17 -22.82
CA TRP A 29 -20.74 -0.06 -21.85
C TRP A 29 -21.79 1.00 -22.22
N LYS A 30 -21.72 1.60 -23.42
CA LYS A 30 -22.58 2.71 -23.86
C LYS A 30 -22.54 3.92 -22.92
N MET A 31 -21.43 4.11 -22.22
CA MET A 31 -21.19 5.24 -21.32
C MET A 31 -20.30 6.27 -22.01
N LYS A 32 -20.64 7.56 -21.86
CA LYS A 32 -19.84 8.67 -22.39
C LYS A 32 -19.43 9.60 -21.27
N ILE A 33 -18.13 9.79 -21.09
CA ILE A 33 -17.61 10.78 -20.14
C ILE A 33 -17.72 12.17 -20.76
N SER A 34 -18.24 13.13 -19.99
CA SER A 34 -18.24 14.55 -20.38
C SER A 34 -16.83 15.12 -20.30
N VAL A 35 -16.33 15.63 -21.42
CA VAL A 35 -15.01 16.29 -21.49
C VAL A 35 -14.99 17.54 -20.62
N GLU A 36 -16.06 18.32 -20.61
CA GLU A 36 -16.18 19.56 -19.84
C GLU A 36 -16.14 19.34 -18.32
N LYS A 37 -16.72 18.23 -17.85
CA LYS A 37 -16.70 17.84 -16.43
C LYS A 37 -15.42 17.12 -16.03
N SER A 38 -14.67 16.60 -17.00
CA SER A 38 -13.40 15.93 -16.76
C SER A 38 -12.31 16.95 -16.46
N ARG A 39 -11.65 16.81 -15.32
CA ARG A 39 -10.52 17.67 -14.94
C ARG A 39 -9.32 16.82 -14.56
N SER A 40 -8.14 17.24 -14.98
CA SER A 40 -6.89 16.64 -14.55
C SER A 40 -6.21 17.54 -13.52
N VAL A 41 -5.83 16.93 -12.40
CA VAL A 41 -5.14 17.62 -11.30
C VAL A 41 -3.75 17.02 -11.19
N VAL A 42 -2.74 17.84 -11.49
CA VAL A 42 -1.35 17.45 -11.29
C VAL A 42 -0.95 17.88 -9.89
N PHE A 43 -0.57 16.91 -9.08
CA PHE A 43 -0.07 17.18 -7.75
C PHE A 43 1.45 17.23 -7.76
N SER A 44 2.02 18.36 -7.32
CA SER A 44 3.47 18.58 -7.33
C SER A 44 3.96 19.27 -6.05
N ARG A 45 5.25 19.08 -5.75
CA ARG A 45 5.92 19.61 -4.54
C ARG A 45 6.08 21.14 -4.57
N TYR A 46 6.22 21.71 -5.77
CA TYR A 46 6.36 23.14 -6.01
C TYR A 46 5.23 23.63 -6.91
N LYS A 47 4.85 24.91 -6.81
CA LYS A 47 4.00 25.53 -7.84
C LYS A 47 4.86 25.65 -9.10
N LYS A 48 4.87 24.60 -9.92
CA LYS A 48 5.41 24.68 -11.27
C LYS A 48 4.46 25.53 -12.11
N GLU A 49 5.02 26.49 -12.84
CA GLU A 49 4.38 27.00 -14.06
C GLU A 49 3.92 25.80 -14.87
N SER A 50 2.68 25.83 -15.37
CA SER A 50 2.03 24.66 -15.93
C SER A 50 2.92 23.97 -16.96
N ASP A 51 3.50 22.83 -16.58
CA ASP A 51 3.98 21.86 -17.56
C ASP A 51 2.74 21.56 -18.42
N ASN A 52 2.74 22.08 -19.65
CA ASN A 52 1.62 21.98 -20.59
C ASN A 52 1.50 20.54 -21.10
N LEU A 53 1.08 19.61 -20.23
CA LEU A 53 0.79 18.25 -20.63
C LEU A 53 -0.45 18.27 -21.54
N ASN A 54 -0.37 17.73 -22.75
CA ASN A 54 -1.54 17.63 -23.63
C ASN A 54 -2.32 16.35 -23.33
N LEU A 55 -3.02 16.34 -22.20
CA LEU A 55 -3.95 15.26 -21.86
C LEU A 55 -5.22 15.39 -22.71
N LYS A 56 -5.65 14.27 -23.31
CA LYS A 56 -6.82 14.23 -24.19
C LYS A 56 -7.88 13.25 -23.66
N ASN A 57 -9.15 13.59 -23.85
CA ASN A 57 -10.30 12.71 -23.68
C ASN A 57 -11.15 12.77 -24.96
N TYR A 58 -11.38 11.65 -25.65
CA TYR A 58 -12.00 11.57 -26.98
C TYR A 58 -11.38 12.55 -27.98
N GLY A 59 -10.05 12.74 -27.91
CA GLY A 59 -9.32 13.70 -28.73
C GLY A 59 -9.35 15.16 -28.26
N ASN A 60 -10.21 15.52 -27.30
CA ASN A 60 -10.34 16.87 -26.76
C ASN A 60 -9.41 17.12 -25.57
N ARG A 61 -8.81 18.31 -25.50
CA ARG A 61 -7.85 18.66 -24.44
C ARG A 61 -8.55 18.85 -23.09
N ILE A 62 -8.05 18.19 -22.05
CA ILE A 62 -8.54 18.33 -20.68
C ILE A 62 -7.87 19.54 -20.01
N ILE A 63 -8.65 20.33 -19.27
CA ILE A 63 -8.12 21.44 -18.48
C ILE A 63 -7.27 20.88 -17.33
N LEU A 64 -6.02 21.35 -17.28
CA LEU A 64 -5.08 21.07 -16.21
C LEU A 64 -5.18 22.15 -15.15
N SER A 65 -5.48 21.75 -13.91
CA SER A 65 -5.34 22.65 -12.77
C SER A 65 -4.12 22.23 -11.94
N ASN A 66 -3.16 23.14 -11.80
CA ASN A 66 -2.03 22.96 -10.90
C ASN A 66 -2.41 23.46 -9.51
N LYS A 67 -2.46 22.54 -8.54
CA LYS A 67 -2.59 22.88 -7.12
C LYS A 67 -1.28 22.55 -6.41
N LYS A 68 -0.74 23.53 -5.68
CA LYS A 68 0.39 23.30 -4.78
C LYS A 68 -0.10 22.38 -3.67
N TRP A 69 0.60 21.27 -3.45
CA TRP A 69 0.15 20.22 -2.55
C TRP A 69 -0.18 20.76 -1.16
N GLY A 70 0.72 21.55 -0.54
CA GLY A 70 0.48 22.28 0.71
C GLY A 70 -0.04 21.47 1.90
N LEU A 71 -0.17 20.14 1.79
CA LEU A 71 -0.77 19.29 2.81
C LEU A 71 0.21 19.13 3.97
N ASN A 72 -0.33 19.19 5.19
CA ASN A 72 0.40 18.89 6.41
C ASN A 72 0.87 17.43 6.42
N GLN A 73 2.00 17.15 7.07
CA GLN A 73 2.53 15.80 7.30
C GLN A 73 1.44 14.87 7.88
N ASN A 74 0.61 15.39 8.79
CA ASN A 74 -0.51 14.63 9.36
C ASN A 74 -1.55 14.23 8.30
N THR A 75 -1.90 15.14 7.39
CA THR A 75 -2.86 14.85 6.31
C THR A 75 -2.30 13.82 5.33
N LEU A 76 -1.02 13.94 4.97
CA LEU A 76 -0.34 12.95 4.12
C LEU A 76 -0.22 11.59 4.82
N GLY A 77 0.08 11.57 6.12
CA GLY A 77 0.10 10.35 6.93
C GLY A 77 -1.27 9.68 6.98
N ASN A 78 -2.34 10.46 7.14
CA ASN A 78 -3.71 9.95 7.12
C ASN A 78 -4.09 9.42 5.73
N LEU A 79 -3.77 10.14 4.65
CA LEU A 79 -4.00 9.66 3.28
C LEU A 79 -3.28 8.33 3.01
N TYR A 80 -2.03 8.19 3.48
CA TYR A 80 -1.31 6.93 3.40
C TYR A 80 -2.04 5.80 4.14
N LYS A 81 -2.47 6.05 5.38
CA LYS A 81 -3.21 5.06 6.19
C LYS A 81 -4.52 4.66 5.53
N SER A 82 -5.29 5.63 5.02
CA SER A 82 -6.59 5.38 4.40
C SER A 82 -6.51 4.66 3.05
N LEU A 83 -5.48 4.91 2.26
CA LEU A 83 -5.35 4.35 0.90
C LEU A 83 -4.46 3.12 0.84
N VAL A 84 -3.20 3.25 1.27
CA VAL A 84 -2.23 2.15 1.20
C VAL A 84 -2.38 1.25 2.42
N GLY A 85 -2.58 1.85 3.60
CA GLY A 85 -2.76 1.11 4.84
C GLY A 85 -3.96 0.18 4.78
N SER A 86 -5.11 0.63 4.30
CA SER A 86 -6.32 -0.20 4.17
C SER A 86 -6.14 -1.37 3.21
N ILE A 87 -5.43 -1.18 2.09
CA ILE A 87 -5.11 -2.28 1.15
C ILE A 87 -4.23 -3.32 1.84
N LEU A 88 -3.20 -2.88 2.57
CA LEU A 88 -2.35 -3.78 3.34
C LEU A 88 -3.15 -4.50 4.41
N ASP A 89 -4.00 -3.78 5.15
CA ASP A 89 -4.83 -4.35 6.22
C ASP A 89 -5.75 -5.43 5.67
N TYR A 90 -6.40 -5.21 4.53
CA TYR A 90 -7.26 -6.23 3.91
C TYR A 90 -6.48 -7.48 3.44
N SER A 91 -5.20 -7.31 3.10
CA SER A 91 -4.34 -8.39 2.57
C SER A 91 -3.69 -9.26 3.65
N PHE A 92 -3.96 -9.03 4.95
CA PHE A 92 -3.36 -9.81 6.05
C PHE A 92 -3.46 -11.34 5.92
N PRO A 93 -4.55 -11.95 5.38
CA PRO A 93 -4.63 -13.40 5.25
C PRO A 93 -3.60 -13.97 4.29
N CYS A 94 -3.02 -13.15 3.41
CA CYS A 94 -2.07 -13.61 2.41
C CYS A 94 -0.61 -13.62 2.91
N LEU A 95 -0.32 -13.21 4.16
CA LEU A 95 1.06 -13.04 4.64
C LEU A 95 1.96 -14.25 4.34
N ASN A 96 1.45 -15.46 4.56
CA ASN A 96 2.20 -16.71 4.34
C ASN A 96 2.30 -17.14 2.87
N SER A 97 1.49 -16.55 2.00
CA SER A 97 1.55 -16.78 0.55
C SER A 97 2.41 -15.74 -0.17
N ILE A 98 2.79 -14.64 0.50
CA ILE A 98 3.61 -13.59 -0.11
C ILE A 98 5.09 -13.98 0.00
N SER A 99 5.77 -14.05 -1.14
CA SER A 99 7.22 -14.28 -1.17
C SER A 99 8.01 -13.15 -0.51
N GLU A 100 9.16 -13.46 0.10
CA GLU A 100 10.02 -12.45 0.71
C GLU A 100 10.39 -11.31 -0.24
N ASN A 101 10.59 -11.61 -1.53
CA ASN A 101 10.88 -10.60 -2.55
C ASN A 101 9.72 -9.61 -2.74
N ASN A 102 8.48 -10.08 -2.67
CA ASN A 102 7.31 -9.22 -2.75
C ASN A 102 7.11 -8.40 -1.48
N ILE A 103 7.38 -8.98 -0.29
CA ILE A 103 7.41 -8.24 0.98
C ILE A 103 8.43 -7.10 0.93
N LYS A 104 9.66 -7.37 0.45
CA LYS A 104 10.71 -6.35 0.29
C LYS A 104 10.27 -5.22 -0.65
N LYS A 105 9.58 -5.53 -1.74
CA LYS A 105 9.01 -4.52 -2.67
C LYS A 105 7.93 -3.67 -1.98
N LEU A 106 7.01 -4.29 -1.23
CA LEU A 106 5.99 -3.56 -0.46
C LEU A 106 6.62 -2.66 0.60
N GLN A 107 7.64 -3.16 1.31
CA GLN A 107 8.40 -2.38 2.28
C GLN A 107 9.11 -1.18 1.62
N ALA A 108 9.67 -1.36 0.42
CA ALA A 108 10.28 -0.25 -0.32
C ALA A 108 9.25 0.82 -0.72
N ILE A 109 8.02 0.43 -1.08
CA ILE A 109 6.91 1.36 -1.36
C ILE A 109 6.53 2.13 -0.09
N GLN A 110 6.34 1.45 1.03
CA GLN A 110 6.06 2.08 2.32
C GLN A 110 7.18 3.06 2.71
N ASN A 111 8.45 2.65 2.60
CA ASN A 111 9.60 3.50 2.93
C ASN A 111 9.64 4.75 2.04
N THR A 112 9.29 4.62 0.75
CA THR A 112 9.20 5.74 -0.18
C THR A 112 8.08 6.71 0.21
N ALA A 113 6.93 6.19 0.63
CA ALA A 113 5.82 6.99 1.13
C ALA A 113 6.20 7.73 2.41
N VAL A 114 6.77 7.04 3.41
CA VAL A 114 7.22 7.62 4.68
C VAL A 114 8.24 8.75 4.46
N ARG A 115 9.24 8.53 3.59
CA ARG A 115 10.21 9.57 3.20
C ARG A 115 9.53 10.78 2.56
N SER A 116 8.52 10.55 1.73
CA SER A 116 7.78 11.62 1.06
C SER A 116 6.90 12.43 2.03
N ILE A 117 6.30 11.77 3.02
CA ILE A 117 5.47 12.40 4.07
C ILE A 117 6.31 13.29 4.96
N LEU A 118 7.47 12.79 5.42
CA LEU A 118 8.31 13.49 6.39
C LEU A 118 9.32 14.45 5.74
N ILE A 119 9.41 14.43 4.40
CA ILE A 119 10.36 15.26 3.64
C ILE A 119 11.80 15.06 4.14
N ILE A 120 12.20 13.80 4.35
CA ILE A 120 13.56 13.46 4.77
C ILE A 120 14.48 13.68 3.56
N LYS A 121 15.43 14.63 3.67
CA LYS A 121 16.48 14.83 2.66
C LYS A 121 17.45 13.64 2.70
N TYR A 122 17.96 13.24 1.53
CA TYR A 122 19.15 12.40 1.50
C TYR A 122 20.31 13.28 1.90
N ASP A 123 20.67 13.33 3.19
CA ASP A 123 21.96 13.89 3.55
C ASP A 123 23.02 12.96 2.97
N THR A 124 23.62 13.39 1.87
CA THR A 124 24.76 12.73 1.22
C THR A 124 26.06 12.89 2.00
N THR A 125 25.98 13.31 3.26
CA THR A 125 27.12 13.58 4.15
C THR A 125 26.89 12.95 5.51
N SER A 126 26.76 11.63 5.57
CA SER A 126 27.20 10.90 6.77
C SER A 126 27.48 9.44 6.44
N LYS A 127 28.76 9.12 6.60
CA LYS A 127 29.39 7.81 6.67
C LYS A 127 28.56 6.86 7.57
N TYR A 128 28.35 5.62 7.08
CA TYR A 128 27.72 4.45 7.72
C TYR A 128 26.19 4.31 7.65
N ASP A 129 25.75 3.13 7.19
CA ASP A 129 24.39 2.60 7.08
C ASP A 129 23.54 2.71 8.38
N THR A 130 24.18 2.97 9.50
CA THR A 130 23.58 3.18 10.83
C THR A 130 22.65 4.39 10.89
N THR A 131 22.99 5.49 10.20
CA THR A 131 22.17 6.72 10.24
C THR A 131 20.85 6.57 9.47
N SER A 132 20.86 5.81 8.37
CA SER A 132 19.65 5.55 7.57
C SER A 132 18.63 4.72 8.35
N ASN A 133 19.07 3.67 9.04
CA ASN A 133 18.18 2.79 9.82
C ASN A 133 17.59 3.50 11.04
N ILE A 134 18.36 4.34 11.73
CA ILE A 134 17.88 5.13 12.88
C ILE A 134 16.85 6.16 12.42
N VAL A 135 17.15 6.93 11.36
CA VAL A 135 16.21 7.90 10.77
C VAL A 135 14.95 7.21 10.26
N HIS A 136 15.06 5.99 9.75
CA HIS A 136 13.91 5.17 9.37
C HIS A 136 13.06 4.75 10.57
N HIS A 137 13.67 4.29 11.65
CA HIS A 137 12.94 3.89 12.85
C HIS A 137 12.22 5.08 13.49
N GLU A 138 12.89 6.23 13.61
CA GLU A 138 12.30 7.46 14.13
C GLU A 138 11.13 7.96 13.26
N ALA A 139 11.28 7.88 11.94
CA ALA A 139 10.23 8.22 10.98
C ALA A 139 8.97 7.34 11.13
N PHE A 140 9.16 6.03 11.31
CA PHE A 140 8.06 5.09 11.56
C PHE A 140 7.37 5.39 12.89
N ASN A 141 8.13 5.66 13.95
CA ASN A 141 7.60 6.04 15.26
C ASN A 141 6.77 7.33 15.19
N LYS A 142 7.28 8.36 14.50
CA LYS A 142 6.59 9.64 14.33
C LYS A 142 5.24 9.49 13.61
N LEU A 143 5.14 8.58 12.64
CA LEU A 143 3.89 8.30 11.93
C LEU A 143 3.02 7.20 12.59
N LYS A 144 3.51 6.57 13.67
CA LYS A 144 2.94 5.38 14.31
C LYS A 144 2.70 4.26 13.30
N LEU A 145 3.73 3.90 12.55
CA LEU A 145 3.72 2.85 11.53
C LEU A 145 4.62 1.69 11.94
N LEU A 146 4.22 0.49 11.53
CA LEU A 146 5.02 -0.73 11.63
C LEU A 146 5.54 -1.14 10.25
N THR A 147 6.55 -2.01 10.21
CA THR A 147 6.97 -2.69 8.98
C THR A 147 5.81 -3.49 8.40
N VAL A 148 5.83 -3.74 7.08
CA VAL A 148 4.73 -4.45 6.40
C VAL A 148 4.49 -5.81 7.04
N SER A 149 5.54 -6.61 7.28
CA SER A 149 5.41 -7.93 7.90
C SER A 149 4.85 -7.85 9.32
N ASN A 150 5.39 -6.99 10.19
CA ASN A 150 4.93 -6.89 11.58
C ASN A 150 3.48 -6.41 11.64
N ARG A 151 3.10 -5.46 10.77
CA ARG A 151 1.72 -4.99 10.67
C ARG A 151 0.76 -6.13 10.29
N LEU A 152 1.09 -6.89 9.24
CA LEU A 152 0.24 -8.00 8.78
C LEU A 152 0.16 -9.11 9.85
N PHE A 153 1.27 -9.39 10.53
CA PHE A 153 1.35 -10.36 11.62
C PHE A 153 0.48 -9.95 12.82
N GLU A 154 0.62 -8.71 13.31
CA GLU A 154 -0.20 -8.22 14.41
C GLU A 154 -1.69 -8.17 14.07
N LEU A 155 -2.03 -7.90 12.81
CA LEU A 155 -3.42 -7.93 12.34
C LEU A 155 -3.95 -9.35 12.30
N SER A 156 -3.16 -10.33 11.84
CA SER A 156 -3.59 -11.72 11.85
C SER A 156 -3.82 -12.20 13.28
N GLU A 157 -2.89 -11.93 14.21
CA GLU A 157 -3.05 -12.32 15.61
C GLU A 157 -4.27 -11.65 16.27
N ARG A 158 -4.46 -10.33 16.07
CA ARG A 158 -5.61 -9.62 16.64
C ARG A 158 -6.94 -10.12 16.09
N ASN A 159 -7.05 -10.33 14.78
CA ASN A 159 -8.31 -10.80 14.19
C ASN A 159 -8.64 -12.24 14.62
N VAL A 160 -7.66 -13.14 14.60
CA VAL A 160 -7.86 -14.54 15.04
C VAL A 160 -8.14 -14.59 16.54
N GLY A 161 -7.36 -13.90 17.36
CA GLY A 161 -7.54 -13.84 18.81
C GLY A 161 -8.88 -13.25 19.23
N THR A 162 -9.30 -12.14 18.60
CA THR A 162 -10.62 -11.54 18.83
C THR A 162 -11.75 -12.46 18.34
N GLY A 163 -11.54 -13.14 17.22
CA GLY A 163 -12.50 -14.11 16.70
C GLY A 163 -12.70 -15.30 17.63
N LEU A 164 -11.62 -15.78 18.25
CA LEU A 164 -11.66 -16.84 19.26
C LEU A 164 -12.27 -16.36 20.57
N SER A 165 -11.90 -15.17 21.06
CA SER A 165 -12.42 -14.62 22.32
C SER A 165 -13.94 -14.42 22.29
N HIS A 166 -14.48 -13.99 21.15
CA HIS A 166 -15.91 -13.82 20.94
C HIS A 166 -16.60 -15.08 20.40
N SER A 167 -15.88 -16.20 20.29
CA SER A 167 -16.40 -17.46 19.75
C SER A 167 -17.09 -17.30 18.39
N ILE A 168 -16.53 -16.48 17.50
CA ILE A 168 -17.07 -16.26 16.15
C ILE A 168 -17.09 -17.61 15.42
N PRO A 169 -18.27 -18.11 14.99
CA PRO A 169 -18.41 -19.48 14.51
C PRO A 169 -17.46 -19.85 13.37
N LEU A 170 -17.24 -18.92 12.43
CA LEU A 170 -16.33 -19.13 11.30
C LEU A 170 -14.87 -19.26 11.74
N VAL A 171 -14.41 -18.42 12.68
CA VAL A 171 -13.02 -18.46 13.16
C VAL A 171 -12.77 -19.70 13.99
N VAL A 172 -13.71 -20.06 14.87
CA VAL A 172 -13.63 -21.28 15.68
C VAL A 172 -13.60 -22.52 14.80
N ARG A 173 -14.47 -22.60 13.78
CA ARG A 173 -14.49 -23.72 12.83
C ARG A 173 -13.18 -23.80 12.03
N LEU A 174 -12.69 -22.68 11.51
CA LEU A 174 -11.43 -22.60 10.77
C LEU A 174 -10.23 -23.10 11.61
N VAL A 175 -10.18 -22.70 12.89
CA VAL A 175 -9.10 -23.12 13.80
C VAL A 175 -9.20 -24.61 14.15
N LYS A 176 -10.41 -25.15 14.33
CA LYS A 176 -10.61 -26.60 14.54
C LYS A 176 -10.17 -27.40 13.33
N GLU A 177 -10.62 -27.02 12.13
CA GLU A 177 -10.21 -27.67 10.86
C GLU A 177 -8.70 -27.57 10.66
N TYR A 178 -8.08 -26.45 11.05
CA TYR A 178 -6.62 -26.30 11.03
C TYR A 178 -5.91 -27.27 11.97
N LYS A 179 -6.36 -27.42 13.23
CA LYS A 179 -5.78 -28.38 14.19
C LYS A 179 -5.98 -29.83 13.73
N GLU A 180 -7.17 -30.19 13.26
CA GLU A 180 -7.48 -31.53 12.73
C GLU A 180 -6.63 -31.88 11.49
N GLY A 181 -6.42 -30.89 10.61
CA GLY A 181 -5.54 -31.04 9.44
C GLY A 181 -4.05 -31.04 9.77
N PHE A 182 -3.64 -30.48 10.92
CA PHE A 182 -2.24 -30.43 11.36
C PHE A 182 -1.73 -31.79 11.84
N GLU A 183 -2.59 -32.63 12.44
CA GLU A 183 -2.21 -34.00 12.82
C GLU A 183 -2.06 -34.94 11.61
N SER A 184 -2.67 -34.58 10.47
CA SER A 184 -2.63 -35.36 9.24
C SER A 184 -1.67 -34.75 8.21
N ARG A 185 -0.38 -35.14 8.30
CA ARG A 185 0.64 -35.10 7.23
C ARG A 185 1.16 -33.71 6.81
N TYR A 186 2.49 -33.63 6.70
CA TYR A 186 3.29 -32.63 5.97
C TYR A 186 2.48 -31.53 5.27
N ILE A 187 2.29 -30.41 5.95
CA ILE A 187 1.73 -29.21 5.34
C ILE A 187 2.75 -28.67 4.35
N ALA A 188 2.57 -29.01 3.07
CA ALA A 188 3.43 -28.54 1.98
C ALA A 188 3.35 -27.03 1.73
N TYR A 189 2.34 -26.33 2.31
CA TYR A 189 2.11 -24.90 2.13
C TYR A 189 1.76 -24.20 3.44
N PRO A 190 2.54 -23.20 3.88
CA PRO A 190 2.26 -22.48 5.12
C PRO A 190 0.88 -21.80 5.05
N THR A 191 -0.03 -22.23 5.93
CA THR A 191 -1.38 -21.65 6.01
C THR A 191 -1.32 -20.29 6.73
N PRO A 192 -2.23 -19.35 6.46
CA PRO A 192 -2.26 -18.05 7.15
C PRO A 192 -2.33 -18.15 8.68
N LEU A 193 -2.90 -19.25 9.20
CA LEU A 193 -3.03 -19.53 10.63
C LEU A 193 -1.73 -19.98 11.30
N TYR A 194 -0.75 -20.47 10.53
CA TYR A 194 0.54 -20.88 11.08
C TYR A 194 1.21 -19.78 11.91
N ASN A 195 1.12 -18.53 11.44
CA ASN A 195 1.71 -17.39 12.15
C ASN A 195 0.97 -17.07 13.45
N CYS A 196 -0.29 -17.51 13.59
CA CYS A 196 -1.09 -17.31 14.79
C CYS A 196 -1.03 -18.52 15.73
N TYR A 197 -0.11 -19.47 15.53
CA TYR A 197 -0.03 -20.70 16.33
C TYR A 197 0.02 -20.42 17.84
N HIS A 198 0.86 -19.49 18.28
CA HIS A 198 0.96 -19.13 19.70
C HIS A 198 -0.36 -18.57 20.25
N THR A 199 -1.03 -17.70 19.50
CA THR A 199 -2.36 -17.21 19.85
C THR A 199 -3.37 -18.34 19.89
N ILE A 200 -3.38 -19.27 18.93
CA ILE A 200 -4.31 -20.41 18.91
C ILE A 200 -4.06 -21.37 20.08
N SER A 201 -2.79 -21.66 20.38
CA SER A 201 -2.36 -22.56 21.45
C SER A 201 -2.81 -22.06 22.82
N SER A 202 -2.84 -20.74 23.06
CA SER A 202 -3.31 -20.18 24.33
C SER A 202 -4.80 -20.40 24.59
N PHE A 203 -5.64 -20.47 23.55
CA PHE A 203 -7.07 -20.80 23.67
C PHE A 203 -7.36 -22.30 23.72
N PHE A 204 -6.44 -23.13 23.22
CA PHE A 204 -6.60 -24.58 23.14
C PHE A 204 -5.29 -25.28 23.55
N PRO A 205 -4.94 -25.29 24.85
CA PRO A 205 -3.73 -25.95 25.33
C PRO A 205 -3.76 -27.44 24.94
N GLU A 206 -2.65 -27.94 24.41
CA GLU A 206 -2.45 -29.36 24.15
C GLU A 206 -2.41 -30.09 25.51
N THR A 207 -3.28 -31.09 25.69
CA THR A 207 -3.34 -31.96 26.87
C THR A 207 -2.25 -33.02 26.86
#